data_AF-A0A418DC53-F1
#
_entry.id   AF-A0A418DC53-F1
#
_cell.length_a   1.000
_cell.length_b   1.000
_cell.length_c   1.000
_cell.angle_alpha   90.00
_cell.angle_beta   90.00
_cell.angle_gamma   90.00
#
_symmetry.space_group_name_H-M   'P 1'
#
loop_
_entity.id
_entity.type
_entity.pdbx_description
1 polymer ?
#
loop_
_entity_poly.entity_id
_entity_poly.type
_entity_poly.pdbx_seq_one_letter_code
_entity_poly.pdbx_strand_id
1 'polypeptide(L)'
;LSNRSVENNDVVRSQEAWFVYAFTHTSAVLETFWWKITGKEAAWFVTGSSSRGSATELPNVLVYFGHVFGLVWALIRFFATYNSQQTSHGASLLVASLMMGLFIATKLGPSVRMSIQEYFGWSYQSLMDQGNFFGQSLIAFGLVFISLWVYIEKPSSNPF
;
A
#
# COMPACT_ATOMS: atom_id res chain seq x y z
N LEU A 1 -32.44 6.93 20.41
CA LEU A 1 -31.01 7.30 20.28
C LEU A 1 -30.47 7.04 18.85
N SER A 2 -31.24 7.35 17.80
CA SER A 2 -30.96 6.90 16.41
C SER A 2 -30.81 8.05 15.42
N ASN A 3 -30.07 9.11 15.79
CA ASN A 3 -29.79 10.23 14.87
C ASN A 3 -28.47 10.93 15.21
N ARG A 4 -27.45 10.16 15.59
CA ARG A 4 -26.07 10.69 15.57
C ARG A 4 -25.63 10.60 14.12
N SER A 5 -25.59 11.73 13.41
CA SER A 5 -24.97 11.80 12.09
C SER A 5 -23.55 11.24 12.22
N VAL A 6 -23.24 10.18 11.48
CA VAL A 6 -21.89 9.64 11.43
C VAL A 6 -21.02 10.67 10.71
N GLU A 7 -19.94 11.11 11.35
CA GLU A 7 -19.02 12.03 10.71
C GLU A 7 -18.37 11.36 9.51
N ASN A 8 -18.25 12.07 8.39
CA ASN A 8 -17.72 11.50 7.15
C ASN A 8 -16.31 10.90 7.35
N ASN A 9 -15.53 11.50 8.26
CA ASN A 9 -14.20 11.02 8.62
C ASN A 9 -14.24 9.67 9.37
N ASP A 10 -15.26 9.44 10.20
CA ASP A 10 -15.43 8.17 10.92
C ASP A 10 -15.73 7.02 9.94
N VAL A 11 -16.49 7.31 8.87
CA VAL A 11 -16.76 6.34 7.79
C VAL A 11 -15.46 5.94 7.10
N VAL A 12 -14.64 6.91 6.69
CA VAL A 12 -13.36 6.65 6.00
C VAL A 12 -12.40 5.86 6.88
N ARG A 13 -12.28 6.23 8.16
CA ARG A 13 -11.43 5.53 9.13
C ARG A 13 -11.92 4.11 9.41
N SER A 14 -13.24 3.90 9.44
CA SER A 14 -13.79 2.55 9.61
C SER A 14 -13.41 1.64 8.44
N GLN A 15 -13.48 2.13 7.20
CA GLN A 15 -13.09 1.38 6.01
C GLN A 15 -11.60 1.00 6.03
N GLU A 16 -10.75 1.89 6.53
CA GLU A 16 -9.32 1.60 6.71
C GLU A 16 -9.10 0.47 7.73
N ALA A 17 -9.80 0.50 8.87
CA ALA A 17 -9.72 -0.58 9.85
C ALA A 17 -10.17 -1.93 9.26
N TRP A 18 -11.27 -1.95 8.49
CA TRP A 18 -11.73 -3.16 7.79
C TRP A 18 -10.69 -3.72 6.82
N PHE A 19 -10.01 -2.85 6.08
CA PHE A 19 -9.00 -3.27 5.10
C PHE A 19 -7.77 -3.88 5.77
N VAL A 20 -7.37 -3.34 6.93
CA VAL A 20 -6.23 -3.85 7.72
C VAL A 20 -6.50 -5.24 8.30
N TYR A 21 -7.74 -5.51 8.72
CA TYR A 21 -8.13 -6.83 9.25
C TYR A 21 -8.44 -7.88 8.18
N ALA A 22 -8.30 -7.56 6.88
CA ALA A 22 -8.62 -8.49 5.80
C ALA A 22 -7.84 -9.83 5.88
N PHE A 23 -6.55 -9.77 6.20
CA PHE A 23 -5.73 -10.98 6.35
C PHE A 23 -6.10 -11.77 7.60
N THR A 24 -6.37 -11.10 8.71
CA THR A 24 -6.86 -11.72 9.95
C THR A 24 -8.17 -12.46 9.73
N HIS A 25 -9.11 -11.84 9.01
CA HIS A 25 -10.38 -12.48 8.67
C HIS A 25 -10.18 -13.66 7.70
N THR A 26 -9.29 -13.51 6.72
CA THR A 26 -9.00 -14.59 5.76
C THR A 26 -8.34 -15.78 6.45
N SER A 27 -7.38 -15.55 7.35
CA SER A 27 -6.75 -16.62 8.14
C SER A 27 -7.76 -17.34 9.04
N ALA A 28 -8.68 -16.60 9.66
CA ALA A 28 -9.74 -17.18 10.47
C ALA A 28 -10.68 -18.07 9.63
N VAL A 29 -11.05 -17.63 8.42
CA VAL A 29 -11.87 -18.45 7.51
C VAL A 29 -11.12 -19.72 7.10
N LEU A 30 -9.85 -19.62 6.69
CA LEU A 30 -9.04 -20.79 6.33
C LEU A 30 -8.88 -21.78 7.49
N GLU A 31 -8.71 -21.26 8.70
CA GLU A 31 -8.64 -22.05 9.93
C GLU A 31 -9.94 -22.82 10.19
N THR A 32 -11.11 -22.20 9.98
CA THR A 32 -12.40 -22.92 10.12
C THR A 32 -12.55 -24.05 9.10
N PHE A 33 -12.09 -23.86 7.86
CA PHE A 33 -12.04 -24.93 6.87
C PHE A 33 -11.07 -26.05 7.29
N TRP A 34 -9.92 -25.69 7.84
CA TRP A 34 -8.92 -26.64 8.31
C TRP A 34 -9.48 -27.53 9.43
N TRP A 35 -10.19 -26.97 10.41
CA TRP A 35 -10.85 -27.77 11.45
C TRP A 35 -11.94 -28.66 10.89
N LYS A 36 -12.71 -28.17 9.92
CA LYS A 36 -13.76 -28.96 9.27
C LYS A 36 -13.19 -30.19 8.56
N ILE A 37 -12.01 -30.06 7.95
CA ILE A 37 -11.34 -31.16 7.23
C ILE A 37 -10.62 -32.11 8.19
N THR A 38 -9.94 -31.58 9.22
CA THR A 38 -9.07 -32.38 10.09
C THR A 38 -9.76 -32.96 11.32
N GLY A 39 -10.96 -32.48 11.67
CA GLY A 39 -11.69 -32.92 12.86
C GLY A 39 -11.01 -32.56 14.19
N LYS A 40 -9.99 -31.70 14.16
CA LYS A 40 -9.29 -31.22 15.37
C LYS A 40 -10.13 -30.18 16.11
N GLU A 41 -9.92 -30.07 17.42
CA GLU A 41 -10.58 -29.05 18.25
C GLU A 41 -10.21 -27.63 17.79
N ALA A 42 -11.18 -26.72 17.95
CA ALA A 42 -11.05 -25.32 17.55
C ALA A 42 -10.07 -24.57 18.46
N ALA A 43 -8.79 -24.58 18.08
CA ALA A 43 -7.75 -23.79 18.73
C ALA A 43 -7.51 -22.51 17.93
N TRP A 44 -8.23 -21.42 18.24
CA TRP A 44 -8.14 -20.14 17.53
C TRP A 44 -6.73 -19.54 17.61
N PHE A 45 -5.86 -19.85 16.65
CA PHE A 45 -4.49 -19.31 16.57
C PHE A 45 -4.49 -17.81 16.24
N VAL A 46 -5.62 -17.29 15.76
CA VAL A 46 -5.85 -15.86 15.46
C VAL A 46 -6.24 -15.06 16.72
N THR A 47 -6.37 -15.71 17.89
CA THR A 47 -6.69 -15.00 19.15
C THR A 47 -5.57 -14.03 19.53
N GLY A 48 -5.88 -12.73 19.65
CA GLY A 48 -4.87 -11.70 19.93
C GLY A 48 -4.11 -11.20 18.70
N SER A 49 -4.50 -11.60 17.50
CA SER A 49 -3.94 -11.09 16.23
C SER A 49 -4.16 -9.58 15.98
N SER A 50 -5.09 -8.95 16.71
CA SER A 50 -5.27 -7.49 16.75
C SER A 50 -4.45 -6.81 17.86
N SER A 51 -3.52 -7.53 18.51
CA SER A 51 -2.63 -6.95 19.52
C SER A 51 -1.33 -6.46 18.88
N ARG A 52 -0.75 -5.41 19.48
CA ARG A 52 0.47 -4.73 18.99
C ARG A 52 1.59 -5.72 18.68
N GLY A 53 2.24 -5.55 17.52
CA GLY A 53 3.37 -6.38 17.10
C GLY A 53 3.00 -7.82 16.68
N SER A 54 1.72 -8.09 16.39
CA SER A 54 1.31 -9.42 15.95
C SER A 54 1.88 -9.79 14.57
N ALA A 55 2.24 -11.07 14.40
CA ALA A 55 2.67 -11.63 13.12
C ALA A 55 1.59 -11.53 12.02
N THR A 56 0.34 -11.31 12.40
CA THR A 56 -0.79 -11.09 11.49
C THR A 56 -0.78 -9.71 10.81
N GLU A 57 0.06 -8.78 11.26
CA GLU A 57 0.26 -7.49 10.59
C GLU A 57 1.29 -7.56 9.44
N LEU A 58 2.16 -8.57 9.44
CA LEU A 58 3.22 -8.72 8.41
C LEU A 58 2.69 -8.83 6.97
N PRO A 59 1.58 -9.55 6.69
CA PRO A 59 1.03 -9.60 5.33
C PRO A 59 0.65 -8.22 4.80
N ASN A 60 0.12 -7.32 5.63
CA ASN A 60 -0.20 -5.95 5.24
C ASN A 60 1.06 -5.18 4.82
N VAL A 61 2.17 -5.36 5.56
CA VAL A 61 3.47 -4.75 5.25
C VAL A 61 4.01 -5.24 3.91
N LEU A 62 3.98 -6.56 3.68
CA LEU A 62 4.44 -7.16 2.42
C LEU A 62 3.62 -6.69 1.22
N VAL A 63 2.29 -6.65 1.36
CA VAL A 63 1.37 -6.22 0.30
C VAL A 63 1.57 -4.74 -0.01
N TYR A 64 1.78 -3.91 1.02
CA TYR A 64 2.09 -2.50 0.84
C TYR A 64 3.38 -2.31 0.03
N PHE A 65 4.49 -2.93 0.44
CA PHE A 65 5.75 -2.80 -0.29
C PHE A 65 5.67 -3.39 -1.71
N GLY A 66 4.96 -4.51 -1.88
CA GLY A 66 4.70 -5.09 -3.19
C GLY A 66 3.94 -4.15 -4.12
N HIS A 67 2.93 -3.43 -3.61
CA HIS A 67 2.22 -2.42 -4.39
C HIS A 67 3.08 -1.20 -4.68
N VAL A 68 3.79 -0.64 -3.70
CA VAL A 68 4.66 0.53 -3.92
C VAL A 68 5.74 0.22 -4.95
N PHE A 69 6.42 -0.92 -4.83
CA PHE A 69 7.43 -1.34 -5.81
C PHE A 69 6.79 -1.64 -7.18
N GLY A 70 5.65 -2.32 -7.19
CA GLY A 70 4.90 -2.64 -8.41
C GLY A 70 4.48 -1.40 -9.18
N LEU A 71 4.03 -0.34 -8.50
CA LEU A 71 3.68 0.94 -9.09
C LEU A 71 4.90 1.60 -9.76
N VAL A 72 6.03 1.66 -9.06
CA VAL A 72 7.28 2.23 -9.60
C VAL A 72 7.77 1.41 -10.80
N TRP A 73 7.76 0.08 -10.70
CA TRP A 73 8.19 -0.80 -11.78
C TRP A 73 7.28 -0.73 -13.01
N ALA A 74 5.97 -0.60 -12.81
CA ALA A 74 5.01 -0.42 -13.89
C ALA A 74 5.26 0.89 -14.65
N LEU A 75 5.59 1.97 -13.94
CA LEU A 75 5.98 3.26 -14.55
C LEU A 75 7.28 3.15 -15.33
N ILE A 76 8.32 2.54 -14.75
CA ILE A 76 9.61 2.33 -15.44
C ILE A 76 9.40 1.54 -16.73
N ARG A 77 8.64 0.44 -16.68
CA ARG A 77 8.34 -0.36 -17.88
C ARG A 77 7.56 0.42 -18.92
N PHE A 78 6.60 1.24 -18.50
CA PHE A 78 5.83 2.08 -19.40
C PHE A 78 6.75 3.05 -20.16
N PHE A 79 7.65 3.76 -19.48
CA PHE A 79 8.59 4.69 -20.13
C PHE A 79 9.64 3.97 -20.97
N ALA A 80 10.21 2.85 -20.49
CA ALA A 80 11.21 2.09 -21.23
C ALA A 80 10.65 1.41 -22.49
N THR A 81 9.35 1.11 -22.52
CA THR A 81 8.68 0.43 -23.65
C THR A 81 7.86 1.40 -24.51
N TYR A 82 7.87 2.70 -24.18
CA TYR A 82 6.98 3.72 -24.76
C TYR A 82 7.11 3.87 -26.29
N ASN A 83 8.26 3.52 -26.86
CA ASN A 83 8.50 3.59 -28.31
C ASN A 83 7.95 2.40 -29.13
N SER A 84 7.36 1.38 -28.50
CA SER A 84 6.71 0.28 -29.24
C SER A 84 5.21 0.58 -29.41
N GLN A 85 4.81 1.10 -30.57
CA GLN A 85 3.44 1.55 -30.88
C GLN A 85 2.35 0.45 -30.89
N GLN A 86 2.67 -0.80 -30.53
CA GLN A 86 1.77 -1.95 -30.63
C GLN A 86 0.84 -2.16 -29.41
N THR A 87 0.97 -1.37 -28.33
CA THR A 87 0.26 -1.63 -27.05
C THR A 87 -0.57 -0.45 -26.53
N SER A 88 -1.23 0.31 -27.41
CA SER A 88 -2.02 1.49 -27.02
C SER A 88 -3.32 1.20 -26.24
N HIS A 89 -3.72 -0.07 -26.08
CA HIS A 89 -4.71 -0.48 -25.05
C HIS A 89 -4.10 -0.62 -23.64
N GLY A 90 -2.77 -0.63 -23.52
CA GLY A 90 -2.03 -0.76 -22.26
C GLY A 90 -2.02 0.50 -21.41
N ALA A 91 -2.24 1.69 -21.98
CA ALA A 91 -2.21 2.95 -21.23
C ALA A 91 -3.39 3.09 -20.26
N SER A 92 -4.61 2.72 -20.67
CA SER A 92 -5.79 2.75 -19.80
C SER A 92 -5.74 1.66 -18.71
N LEU A 93 -5.22 0.47 -19.05
CA LEU A 93 -4.93 -0.61 -18.10
C LEU A 93 -3.83 -0.22 -17.10
N LEU A 94 -2.81 0.51 -17.55
CA LEU A 94 -1.79 1.07 -16.68
C LEU A 94 -2.40 2.08 -15.71
N VAL A 95 -3.18 3.05 -16.19
CA VAL A 95 -3.83 4.03 -15.31
C VAL A 95 -4.74 3.34 -14.30
N ALA A 96 -5.56 2.36 -14.72
CA ALA A 96 -6.42 1.60 -13.81
C ALA A 96 -5.63 0.82 -12.75
N SER A 97 -4.55 0.15 -13.15
CA SER A 97 -3.69 -0.60 -12.22
C SER A 97 -2.91 0.33 -11.28
N LEU A 98 -2.47 1.49 -11.76
CA LEU A 98 -1.85 2.53 -10.93
C LEU A 98 -2.84 3.07 -9.90
N MET A 99 -4.07 3.40 -10.31
CA MET A 99 -5.11 3.90 -9.41
C MET A 99 -5.49 2.86 -8.35
N MET A 100 -5.66 1.59 -8.74
CA MET A 100 -5.96 0.52 -7.80
C MET A 100 -4.80 0.28 -6.82
N GLY A 101 -3.56 0.26 -7.32
CA GLY A 101 -2.39 0.10 -6.47
C GLY A 101 -2.19 1.26 -5.49
N LEU A 102 -2.44 2.50 -5.94
CA LEU A 102 -2.40 3.69 -5.08
C LEU A 102 -3.53 3.67 -4.04
N PHE A 103 -4.73 3.23 -4.42
CA PHE A 103 -5.85 3.07 -3.50
C PHE A 103 -5.53 2.06 -2.38
N ILE A 104 -5.01 0.88 -2.74
CA ILE A 104 -4.61 -0.13 -1.76
C ILE A 104 -3.47 0.39 -0.86
N ALA A 105 -2.45 1.03 -1.45
CA ALA A 105 -1.33 1.58 -0.70
C ALA A 105 -1.75 2.69 0.27
N THR A 106 -2.68 3.57 -0.11
CA THR A 106 -3.20 4.62 0.78
C THR A 106 -4.02 4.06 1.92
N LYS A 107 -4.79 2.99 1.70
CA LYS A 107 -5.55 2.31 2.77
C LYS A 107 -4.66 1.55 3.76
N LEU A 108 -3.57 0.95 3.29
CA LEU A 108 -2.62 0.22 4.14
C LEU A 108 -1.56 1.11 4.80
N GLY A 109 -1.28 2.29 4.23
CA GLY A 109 -0.18 3.17 4.66
C GLY A 109 -0.16 3.51 6.15
N PRO A 110 -1.26 3.99 6.75
CA PRO A 110 -1.31 4.29 8.19
C PRO A 110 -1.02 3.07 9.07
N SER A 111 -1.55 1.90 8.70
CA SER A 111 -1.33 0.65 9.44
C SER A 111 0.10 0.16 9.34
N VAL A 112 0.68 0.13 8.13
CA VAL A 112 2.07 -0.31 7.94
C VAL A 112 3.05 0.60 8.68
N ARG A 113 2.78 1.91 8.70
CA ARG A 113 3.58 2.85 9.48
C ARG A 113 3.52 2.55 10.99
N MET A 114 2.33 2.25 11.52
CA MET A 114 2.16 1.84 12.91
C MET A 114 2.86 0.51 13.21
N SER A 115 2.73 -0.49 12.34
CA SER A 115 3.42 -1.78 12.48
C SER A 115 4.94 -1.61 12.47
N ILE A 116 5.51 -0.81 11.55
CA ILE A 116 6.96 -0.53 11.52
C ILE A 116 7.41 0.15 12.81
N GLN A 117 6.65 1.13 13.33
CA GLN A 117 6.96 1.78 14.61
C GLN A 117 7.01 0.77 15.75
N GLU A 118 6.05 -0.15 15.80
CA GLU A 118 5.93 -1.15 16.85
C GLU A 118 7.03 -2.22 16.75
N TYR A 119 7.36 -2.69 15.54
CA TYR A 119 8.42 -3.66 15.32
C TYR A 119 9.82 -3.10 15.63
N PHE A 120 10.09 -1.83 15.32
CA PHE A 120 11.39 -1.20 15.58
C PHE A 120 11.45 -0.43 16.92
N GLY A 121 10.38 -0.42 17.71
CA GLY A 121 10.32 0.28 19.00
C GLY A 121 10.45 1.80 18.88
N TRP A 122 10.10 2.37 17.73
CA TRP A 122 10.21 3.81 17.47
C TRP A 122 9.05 4.57 18.12
N SER A 123 9.35 5.75 18.67
CA SER A 123 8.33 6.63 19.22
C SER A 123 7.29 7.00 18.15
N TYR A 124 6.01 6.96 18.49
CA TYR A 124 4.91 7.40 17.60
C TYR A 124 5.11 8.84 17.07
N GLN A 125 5.85 9.67 17.82
CA GLN A 125 6.18 11.03 17.44
C GLN A 125 7.34 11.12 16.43
N SER A 126 8.33 10.23 16.48
CA SER A 126 9.54 10.34 15.64
C SER A 126 9.22 10.27 14.15
N LEU A 127 8.23 9.47 13.78
CA LEU A 127 7.78 9.31 12.39
C LEU A 127 6.64 10.28 12.00
N MET A 128 6.00 10.98 12.95
CA MET A 128 5.03 12.05 12.65
C MET A 128 5.76 13.31 12.16
N ASP A 129 6.82 13.71 12.85
CA ASP A 129 7.59 14.91 12.49
C ASP A 129 8.59 14.64 11.34
N GLN A 130 9.22 13.46 11.29
CA GLN A 130 10.15 13.13 10.19
C GLN A 130 9.47 12.56 8.94
N GLY A 131 8.23 12.08 9.03
CA GLY A 131 7.51 11.53 7.87
C GLY A 131 7.25 12.57 6.78
N ASN A 132 6.96 13.82 7.18
CA ASN A 132 6.86 14.94 6.24
C ASN A 132 8.23 15.27 5.62
N PHE A 133 9.32 15.23 6.41
CA PHE A 133 10.67 15.46 5.88
C PHE A 133 11.09 14.39 4.86
N PHE A 134 10.89 13.10 5.15
CA PHE A 134 11.29 12.02 4.25
C PHE A 134 10.43 11.98 2.98
N GLY A 135 9.12 12.22 3.10
CA GLY A 135 8.21 12.33 1.95
C GLY A 135 8.52 13.52 1.05
N GLN A 136 8.75 14.70 1.64
CA GLN A 136 9.17 15.91 0.91
C GLN A 136 10.56 15.72 0.26
N SER A 137 11.49 15.05 0.95
CA SER A 137 12.83 14.75 0.43
C SER A 137 12.80 13.77 -0.75
N LEU A 138 11.93 12.75 -0.70
CA LEU A 138 11.72 11.81 -1.81
C LEU A 138 11.12 12.50 -3.05
N ILE A 139 10.17 13.41 -2.85
CA ILE A 139 9.61 14.22 -3.95
C ILE A 139 10.70 15.13 -4.53
N ALA A 140 11.49 15.80 -3.69
CA ALA A 140 12.60 16.63 -4.13
C ALA A 140 13.64 15.82 -4.92
N PHE A 141 14.00 14.63 -4.44
CA PHE A 141 14.93 13.73 -5.13
C PHE A 141 14.36 13.21 -6.45
N GLY A 142 13.07 12.87 -6.50
CA GLY A 142 12.37 12.50 -7.72
C GLY A 142 12.33 13.63 -8.75
N LEU A 143 12.11 14.88 -8.32
CA LEU A 143 12.16 16.06 -9.18
C LEU A 143 13.57 16.32 -9.72
N VAL A 144 14.60 16.19 -8.87
CA VAL A 144 16.01 16.28 -9.31
C VAL A 144 16.30 15.20 -10.34
N PHE A 145 15.89 13.95 -10.09
CA PHE A 145 16.08 12.85 -11.03
C PHE A 145 15.39 13.10 -12.38
N ILE A 146 14.12 13.54 -12.37
CA ILE A 146 13.35 13.86 -13.60
C ILE A 146 13.99 15.02 -14.37
N SER A 147 14.43 16.06 -13.68
CA SER A 147 15.06 17.21 -14.35
C SER A 147 16.44 16.88 -14.92
N LEU A 148 17.22 16.04 -14.23
CA LEU A 148 18.49 15.52 -14.72
C LEU A 148 18.27 14.56 -15.91
N TRP A 149 17.20 13.78 -15.87
CA TRP A 149 16.76 12.93 -16.97
C TRP A 149 16.42 13.75 -18.22
N VAL A 150 15.55 14.76 -18.10
CA VAL A 150 15.20 15.69 -19.21
C VAL A 150 16.44 16.40 -19.76
N TYR A 151 17.39 16.76 -18.90
CA TYR A 151 18.64 17.39 -19.31
C TYR A 151 19.54 16.44 -20.11
N ILE A 152 19.64 15.17 -19.71
CA ILE A 152 20.42 14.14 -20.42
C ILE A 152 19.76 13.79 -21.76
N GLU A 153 18.43 13.63 -21.76
CA GLU A 153 17.70 13.14 -22.92
C GLU A 153 17.63 14.17 -24.06
N LYS A 154 17.92 15.46 -23.78
CA LYS A 154 17.84 16.60 -24.72
C LYS A 154 16.82 16.32 -25.83
N PRO A 155 15.52 16.28 -25.52
CA PRO A 155 14.52 15.97 -26.51
C PRO A 155 14.70 16.94 -27.68
N SER A 156 15.10 16.41 -28.83
CA SER A 156 15.24 17.15 -30.07
C SER A 156 13.95 17.94 -30.28
N SER A 157 14.06 19.26 -30.44
CA SER A 157 12.93 20.15 -30.70
C SER A 157 12.33 19.94 -32.10
N ASN A 158 12.69 18.86 -32.81
CA ASN A 158 12.15 18.51 -34.11
C ASN A 158 11.12 17.38 -33.96
N PRO A 159 9.82 17.71 -34.06
CA PRO A 159 8.79 16.74 -34.36
C PRO A 159 8.83 16.49 -35.88
N PHE A 160 9.70 15.58 -36.31
CA PHE A 160 9.54 14.94 -37.62
C PHE A 160 9.06 13.51 -37.41
#